data_AF-A0A0L0WCK9-F1
#
_entry.id   AF-A0A0L0WCK9-F1
#
_cell.length_a   1.000
_cell.length_b   1.000
_cell.length_c   1.000
_cell.angle_alpha   90.00
_cell.angle_beta   90.00
_cell.angle_gamma   90.00
#
_symmetry.space_group_name_H-M   'P 1'
#
loop_
_entity.id
_entity.type
_entity.pdbx_description
1 polymer ?
#
loop_
_entity_poly.entity_id
_entity_poly.type
_entity_poly.pdbx_seq_one_letter_code
_entity_poly.pdbx_strand_id
1 'polypeptide(L)' 'MGIIFEWTLDDPTEKDELYKVEGMNVVLDKKILKLTSNINIDYQSYDWGEDFVINTYL' A
#
# COMPACT_ATOMS: atom_id res chain seq x y z
N MET A 1 1.81 16.51 -8.72
CA MET A 1 0.62 16.09 -7.96
C MET A 1 1.05 14.93 -7.08
N GLY A 2 0.87 15.01 -5.77
CA GLY A 2 1.11 13.89 -4.86
C GLY A 2 -0.16 13.04 -4.72
N ILE A 3 -0.01 11.73 -4.55
CA ILE A 3 -1.09 10.82 -4.16
C ILE A 3 -0.98 10.65 -2.65
N ILE A 4 -2.08 10.82 -1.93
CA ILE A 4 -2.15 10.55 -0.49
C ILE A 4 -2.89 9.23 -0.31
N PHE A 5 -2.32 8.33 0.48
CA PHE A 5 -2.92 7.06 0.86
C PHE A 5 -3.39 7.14 2.31
N GLU A 6 -4.57 6.59 2.59
CA GLU A 6 -5.08 6.41 3.95
C GLU A 6 -5.12 4.92 4.28
N TRP A 7 -4.66 4.57 5.48
CA TRP A 7 -4.63 3.20 5.96
C TRP A 7 -5.91 2.90 6.75
N THR A 8 -6.53 1.75 6.49
CA THR A 8 -7.64 1.20 7.27
C THR A 8 -7.47 -0.30 7.42
N LEU A 9 -8.02 -0.85 8.50
CA LEU A 9 -8.17 -2.30 8.64
C LEU A 9 -9.43 -2.71 7.88
N ASP A 10 -9.28 -3.63 6.93
CA ASP A 10 -10.39 -4.13 6.11
C ASP A 10 -10.11 -5.57 5.65
N ASP A 11 -11.17 -6.27 5.25
CA ASP A 11 -11.09 -7.60 4.65
C ASP A 11 -10.83 -7.49 3.12
N PRO A 12 -10.04 -8.38 2.52
CA PRO A 12 -9.78 -8.36 1.08
C PRO A 12 -11.06 -8.56 0.26
N THR A 13 -11.25 -7.72 -0.76
CA THR A 13 -12.31 -7.87 -1.76
C THR A 13 -11.75 -8.25 -3.13
N GLU A 14 -12.61 -8.70 -4.05
CA GLU A 14 -12.19 -9.02 -5.43
C GLU A 14 -11.61 -7.81 -6.20
N LYS A 15 -11.93 -6.60 -5.75
CA LYS A 15 -11.47 -5.34 -6.34
C LYS A 15 -10.09 -4.92 -5.85
N ASP A 16 -9.53 -5.65 -4.90
CA ASP A 16 -8.23 -5.34 -4.32
C ASP A 16 -7.14 -6.21 -4.92
N GLU A 17 -5.95 -5.65 -4.96
CA GLU A 17 -4.70 -6.34 -5.19
C GLU A 17 -4.07 -6.65 -3.83
N LEU A 18 -3.61 -7.88 -3.64
CA LEU A 18 -3.06 -8.35 -2.36
C LEU A 18 -1.55 -8.40 -2.41
N TYR A 19 -0.93 -7.77 -1.44
CA TYR A 19 0.51 -7.74 -1.20
C TYR A 19 0.80 -8.43 0.12
N LYS A 20 1.86 -9.23 0.16
CA LYS A 20 2.38 -9.82 1.39
C LYS A 20 3.62 -9.06 1.81
N VAL A 21 3.56 -8.36 2.93
CA VAL A 21 4.63 -7.51 3.45
C VAL A 21 4.86 -7.88 4.91
N GLU A 22 6.07 -8.31 5.27
CA GLU A 22 6.45 -8.71 6.64
C GLU A 22 5.43 -9.67 7.33
N GLY A 23 4.89 -10.62 6.57
CA GLY A 23 3.90 -11.59 7.07
C GLY A 23 2.47 -11.05 7.23
N MET A 24 2.23 -9.79 6.91
CA MET A 24 0.91 -9.16 6.88
C MET A 24 0.34 -9.12 5.46
N ASN A 25 -0.99 -9.24 5.35
CA ASN A 25 -1.69 -9.02 4.10
C ASN A 25 -2.06 -7.55 3.99
N VAL A 26 -1.51 -6.87 2.98
CA VAL A 26 -1.86 -5.50 2.62
C VAL A 26 -2.70 -5.54 1.35
N VAL A 27 -3.84 -4.87 1.36
CA VAL A 27 -4.76 -4.81 0.23
C VAL A 27 -4.82 -3.40 -0.33
N LEU A 28 -4.90 -3.29 -1.65
CA LEU A 28 -4.95 -2.02 -2.36
C LEU A 28 -6.01 -2.05 -3.46
N ASP A 29 -6.93 -1.07 -3.51
CA ASP A 29 -7.93 -0.99 -4.58
C ASP A 29 -7.23 -0.92 -5.95
N LYS A 30 -7.57 -1.86 -6.85
CA LYS A 30 -7.01 -1.93 -8.21
C LYS A 30 -7.21 -0.65 -9.02
N LYS A 31 -8.14 0.23 -8.65
CA LYS A 31 -8.26 1.57 -9.27
C LYS A 31 -7.00 2.40 -9.09
N ILE A 32 -6.27 2.23 -8.00
CA ILE A 32 -5.02 2.94 -7.72
C ILE A 32 -3.92 2.52 -8.70
N LEU A 33 -3.90 1.25 -9.11
CA LEU A 33 -2.96 0.74 -10.12
C LEU A 33 -3.14 1.41 -11.50
N LYS A 34 -4.28 2.07 -11.74
CA LYS A 34 -4.50 2.87 -12.96
C LYS A 34 -3.85 4.25 -12.88
N LEU A 35 -3.54 4.73 -11.68
CA LEU A 35 -2.92 6.05 -11.44
C LEU A 35 -1.39 5.96 -11.42
N THR A 36 -0.84 4.81 -11.06
CA THR A 36 0.60 4.53 -11.05
C THR A 36 0.83 3.06 -11.36
N SER A 37 1.69 2.77 -12.35
CA SER A 37 1.97 1.41 -12.79
C SER A 37 2.99 0.67 -11.92
N ASN A 38 3.71 1.38 -11.06
CA ASN A 38 4.78 0.84 -10.24
C ASN A 38 4.55 1.21 -8.78
N ILE A 39 3.91 0.30 -8.04
CA ILE A 39 3.71 0.42 -6.60
C ILE A 39 4.61 -0.60 -5.90
N ASN A 40 5.44 -0.13 -4.98
CA ASN A 40 6.19 -0.97 -4.06
C ASN A 40 5.76 -0.64 -2.64
N ILE A 41 5.27 -1.65 -1.91
CA ILE A 41 4.87 -1.51 -0.50
C ILE A 41 5.94 -2.16 0.36
N ASP A 42 6.47 -1.39 1.30
CA ASP A 42 7.55 -1.81 2.20
C ASP A 42 7.18 -1.55 3.65
N TYR A 43 7.91 -2.16 4.58
CA TYR A 43 7.79 -1.94 6.02
C TYR A 43 9.01 -1.20 6.53
N GLN A 44 8.82 -0.06 7.21
CA GLN A 44 9.92 0.74 7.72
C GLN A 44 9.74 1.08 9.19
N SER A 45 10.87 1.14 9.89
CA SER A 45 10.95 1.60 11.27
C SER A 45 11.48 3.03 11.29
N TYR A 46 10.77 3.90 11.99
CA TYR A 46 11.05 5.31 12.17
C TYR A 46 11.16 5.62 13.67
N ASP A 47 11.71 6.80 14.01
CA ASP A 47 11.83 7.24 15.41
C ASP A 47 10.48 7.31 16.15
N TRP A 48 9.37 7.43 15.41
CA TRP A 48 8.02 7.53 15.95
C TRP A 48 7.26 6.18 15.94
N GLY A 49 7.84 5.11 15.40
CA GLY A 49 7.19 3.81 15.32
C GLY A 49 7.46 3.09 14.00
N GLU A 50 6.67 2.06 13.74
CA GLU A 50 6.75 1.26 12.52
C GLU A 50 5.56 1.59 11.62
N ASP A 51 5.78 1.63 10.30
CA ASP A 51 4.73 1.93 9.33
C ASP A 51 4.99 1.29 7.98
N PHE A 52 3.93 1.21 7.17
CA PHE A 52 3.99 0.79 5.79
C PHE A 52 4.22 1.98 4.86
N VAL A 53 5.14 1.79 3.91
CA VAL A 53 5.54 2.83 2.96
C VAL A 53 5.14 2.41 1.57
N ILE A 54 4.36 3.25 0.91
CA ILE A 54 3.98 3.05 -0.48
C ILE A 54 4.87 3.94 -1.36
N ASN A 55 5.79 3.30 -2.09
CA ASN A 55 6.64 3.96 -3.07
C ASN A 55 6.00 3.86 -4.44
N THR A 56 5.84 5.00 -5.11
CA THR A 56 5.30 5.07 -6.47
C THR A 56 6.31 5.73 -7.39
N TYR A 57 6.50 5.15 -8.58
CA TYR A 57 7.35 5.74 -9.62
C TYR A 57 6.45 6.24 -10.75
N LEU A 58 6.37 7.56 -10.89
CA LEU A 58 5.63 8.26 -11.95
C LEU A 58 6.49 8.47 -13.20
#